data_AF-A0A952DEM3-F1
#
_entry.id   AF-A0A952DEM3-F1
#
_cell.length_a   1.000
_cell.length_b   1.000
_cell.length_c   1.000
_cell.angle_alpha   90.00
_cell.angle_beta   90.00
_cell.angle_gamma   90.00
#
_symmetry.space_group_name_H-M   'P 1'
#
loop_
_entity.id
_entity.type
_entity.pdbx_description
1 polymer ?
#
loop_
_entity_poly.entity_id
_entity_poly.type
_entity_poly.pdbx_seq_one_letter_code
_entity_poly.pdbx_strand_id
1 'polypeptide(L)' 'MRFSATGIIHRMQVQHLNPVQYQLTLGNDIVYMNERIGQPLEIQFLQEIYCVACGVRTSKSYGQGFCFI' A
#
# COMPACT_ATOMS: atom_id res chain seq x y z
N MET A 1 14.10 -5.81 15.84
CA MET A 1 12.95 -4.89 15.71
C MET A 1 12.16 -5.30 14.47
N ARG A 2 10.86 -5.56 14.60
CA ARG A 2 9.98 -5.82 13.46
C ARG A 2 9.40 -4.48 13.00
N PHE A 3 9.56 -4.15 11.72
CA PHE A 3 8.94 -2.97 11.13
C PHE A 3 7.46 -3.29 10.82
N SER A 4 6.56 -2.38 11.17
CA SER A 4 5.12 -2.49 10.88
C SER A 4 4.61 -1.13 10.42
N ALA A 5 3.83 -1.10 9.34
CA ALA A 5 3.18 0.08 8.82
C ALA A 5 1.72 -0.25 8.47
N THR A 6 0.82 0.72 8.64
CA THR A 6 -0.62 0.55 8.45
C THR A 6 -1.18 1.75 7.69
N GLY A 7 -2.04 1.50 6.72
CA GLY A 7 -2.73 2.56 5.99
C GLY A 7 -3.47 2.04 4.78
N ILE A 8 -4.03 2.96 4.00
CA ILE A 8 -4.64 2.64 2.70
C ILE A 8 -3.54 2.20 1.75
N ILE A 9 -3.71 1.03 1.15
CA ILE A 9 -2.77 0.53 0.16
C ILE A 9 -2.95 1.28 -1.17
N HIS A 10 -1.89 1.92 -1.63
CA HIS A 10 -1.83 2.53 -2.95
C HIS A 10 -0.90 1.74 -3.87
N ARG A 11 -0.98 2.01 -5.18
CA ARG A 11 0.01 1.48 -6.13
C ARG A 11 1.40 1.89 -5.65
N MET A 12 2.31 0.92 -5.60
CA MET A 12 3.71 1.18 -5.24
C MET A 12 4.31 2.24 -6.19
N GLN A 13 5.02 3.18 -5.60
CA GLN A 13 5.77 4.16 -6.35
C GLN A 13 7.04 3.50 -6.90
N VAL A 14 7.34 3.78 -8.16
CA VAL A 14 8.48 3.22 -8.88
C VAL A 14 9.40 4.36 -9.27
N GLN A 15 10.67 4.26 -8.88
CA GLN A 15 11.72 5.13 -9.37
C GLN A 15 12.60 4.35 -10.34
N HIS A 16 12.69 4.83 -11.57
CA HIS A 16 13.45 4.22 -12.66
C HIS A 16 14.97 4.47 -12.52
N LEU A 17 15.54 3.90 -11.45
CA LEU A 17 16.98 3.88 -11.18
C LEU A 17 17.58 2.53 -11.60
N ASN A 18 18.88 2.36 -11.35
CA ASN A 18 19.58 1.10 -11.57
C ASN A 18 20.25 0.65 -10.25
N PRO A 19 19.65 -0.29 -9.49
CA PRO A 19 18.40 -1.01 -9.76
C PRO A 19 17.14 -0.14 -9.56
N VAL A 20 16.01 -0.56 -10.15
CA VAL A 20 14.71 0.09 -9.96
C VAL A 20 14.33 0.07 -8.49
N GLN A 21 13.91 1.22 -7.94
CA GLN A 21 13.50 1.34 -6.55
C GLN A 21 11.98 1.34 -6.43
N TYR A 22 11.47 0.54 -5.50
CA TYR A 22 10.06 0.37 -5.19
C TYR A 22 9.79 0.86 -3.77
N GLN A 23 8.80 1.75 -3.66
CA GLN A 23 8.38 2.33 -2.39
C GLN A 23 6.88 2.05 -2.19
N LEU A 24 6.56 1.45 -1.05
CA LEU A 24 5.17 1.24 -0.64
C LEU A 24 4.81 2.29 0.40
N THR A 25 3.86 3.16 0.06
CA THR A 25 3.33 4.16 0.99
C THR A 25 2.11 3.58 1.71
N LEU A 26 2.13 3.61 3.04
CA LEU A 26 1.02 3.20 3.90
C LEU A 26 0.76 4.32 4.91
N GLY A 27 -0.28 5.11 4.67
CA GLY A 27 -0.55 6.30 5.48
C GLY A 27 0.62 7.29 5.38
N ASN A 28 1.27 7.57 6.52
CA ASN A 28 2.43 8.47 6.57
C ASN A 28 3.77 7.73 6.47
N ASP A 29 3.75 6.39 6.43
CA ASP A 29 4.97 5.59 6.38
C ASP A 29 5.34 5.25 4.94
N ILE A 30 6.65 5.27 4.68
CA ILE A 30 7.24 4.82 3.42
C ILE A 30 8.06 3.57 3.71
N VAL A 31 7.72 2.48 3.02
CA VAL A 31 8.44 1.21 3.10
C VAL A 31 9.30 1.04 1.85
N TYR A 32 10.62 1.03 2.01
CA TYR A 32 11.57 0.74 0.93
C TYR A 32 11.58 -0.76 0.65
N MET A 33 10.83 -1.20 -0.36
CA MET A 33 10.58 -2.62 -0.61
C MET A 33 11.84 -3.37 -1.05
N ASN A 34 12.75 -2.70 -1.76
CA ASN A 34 14.03 -3.28 -2.17
C ASN A 34 14.86 -3.78 -0.98
N GLU A 35 14.86 -3.06 0.15
CA GLU A 35 15.61 -3.42 1.36
C GLU A 35 15.00 -4.62 2.11
N ARG A 36 13.78 -5.03 1.73
CA ARG A 36 13.03 -6.13 2.35
C ARG A 36 13.08 -7.41 1.52
N ILE A 37 13.74 -7.42 0.37
CA ILE A 37 13.90 -8.62 -0.45
C ILE A 37 14.64 -9.70 0.36
N GLY A 38 14.08 -10.92 0.37
CA GLY A 38 14.61 -12.05 1.14
C GLY A 38 14.23 -12.08 2.63
N GLN A 39 13.47 -11.08 3.10
CA GLN A 39 12.93 -11.06 4.47
C GLN A 39 11.47 -11.54 4.46
N PRO A 40 11.01 -12.22 5.53
CA PRO A 40 9.60 -12.59 5.66
C PRO A 40 8.71 -11.34 5.80
N LEU A 41 7.59 -11.33 5.08
CA LEU A 41 6.61 -10.25 5.08
C LEU A 41 5.25 -10.79 5.55
N GLU A 42 4.59 -10.08 6.44
CA GLU A 42 3.23 -10.35 6.88
C GLU A 42 2.33 -9.19 6.46
N ILE A 43 1.17 -9.51 5.87
CA ILE A 43 0.17 -8.52 5.45
C ILE A 43 -1.14 -8.91 6.12
N GLN A 44 -1.70 -7.97 6.87
CA GLN A 44 -2.99 -8.14 7.53
C GLN A 44 -4.03 -7.21 6.91
N PHE A 45 -5.12 -7.77 6.42
CA PHE A 45 -6.27 -6.98 5.97
C PHE A 45 -7.14 -6.58 7.16
N LEU A 46 -7.28 -5.28 7.40
CA LEU A 46 -8.02 -4.72 8.54
C LEU A 46 -9.54 -4.63 8.32
N GLN A 47 -10.07 -5.26 7.26
CA GLN A 47 -11.49 -5.18 6.90
C GLN A 47 -11.99 -3.75 6.65
N GLU A 48 -11.09 -2.90 6.17
CA GLU A 48 -11.41 -1.54 5.75
C GLU A 48 -11.02 -1.34 4.29
N ILE A 49 -11.95 -0.80 3.51
CA ILE A 49 -11.73 -0.42 2.13
C ILE A 49 -12.07 1.06 2.02
N TYR A 50 -11.18 1.83 1.42
CA TYR A 50 -11.38 3.26 1.18
C TYR A 50 -11.29 3.52 -0.31
N CYS A 51 -12.19 4.37 -0.82
CA CYS A 51 -12.13 4.79 -2.21
C CYS A 51 -10.87 5.62 -2.48
N VAL A 52 -10.08 5.27 -3.49
CA VAL A 52 -8.85 5.99 -3.84
C VAL A 52 -9.11 7.42 -4.35
N ALA A 53 -10.34 7.73 -4.77
CA ALA A 53 -10.70 9.05 -5.29
C ALA A 53 -11.35 9.96 -4.25
N CYS A 54 -12.31 9.46 -3.47
CA CYS A 54 -13.05 10.28 -2.51
C CYS A 54 -12.63 10.04 -1.04
N GLY A 55 -11.83 9.02 -0.76
CA GLY A 55 -11.38 8.69 0.60
C GLY A 55 -12.48 8.15 1.51
N VAL A 56 -13.70 7.93 1.02
CA VAL A 56 -14.81 7.41 1.82
C VAL A 56 -14.65 5.91 2.03
N ARG A 57 -14.93 5.46 3.27
CA ARG A 57 -14.98 4.03 3.61
C ARG A 57 -16.13 3.36 2.89
N THR A 58 -15.85 2.25 2.23
CA THR A 58 -16.82 1.44 1.49
C THR A 58 -16.71 -0.02 1.89
N SER A 59 -17.79 -0.79 1.71
CA SER A 59 -17.76 -2.24 1.89
C SER A 59 -17.23 -2.97 0.66
N LYS A 60 -17.20 -2.31 -0.50
CA LYS A 60 -16.77 -2.88 -1.78
C LYS A 60 -16.01 -1.83 -2.59
N SER A 61 -14.94 -2.26 -3.23
CA SER A 61 -14.26 -1.49 -4.27
C SER A 61 -14.56 -2.07 -5.66
N TYR A 62 -14.66 -1.20 -6.65
CA TYR A 62 -14.73 -1.52 -8.06
C TYR A 62 -13.46 -1.04 -8.77
N GLY A 63 -12.98 -1.82 -9.74
CA GLY A 63 -11.75 -1.51 -10.47
C GLY A 63 -10.53 -1.33 -9.55
N GLN A 64 -9.73 -0.30 -9.81
CA GLN A 64 -8.48 0.05 -9.11
C GLN A 64 -8.71 0.77 -7.76
N GLY A 65 -9.74 0.37 -7.01
CA GLY A 65 -10.02 0.93 -5.67
C GLY A 65 -11.04 2.06 -5.63
N PHE A 66 -11.93 2.18 -6.61
CA PHE A 66 -13.00 3.18 -6.61
C PHE A 66 -14.25 2.65 -5.91
N CYS A 67 -15.03 3.51 -5.25
CA CYS A 67 -16.36 3.13 -4.79
C CYS A 67 -17.35 3.17 -5.96
N PHE A 68 -18.45 2.42 -5.82
CA PHE A 68 -19.60 2.45 -6.74
C PHE A 68 -20.74 3.34 -6.21
N ILE A 69 -20.52 4.03 -5.09
CA ILE A 69 -21.50 4.90 -4.45
C ILE A 69 -21.85 6.09 -5.36
#